data_AF-A0AAU7UUK2-F1
#
_entry.id   AF-A0AAU7UUK2-F1
#
_cell.length_a   1.000
_cell.length_b   1.000
_cell.length_c   1.000
_cell.angle_alpha   90.00
_cell.angle_beta   90.00
_cell.angle_gamma   90.00
#
_symmetry.space_group_name_H-M   'P 1'
#
loop_
_entity.id
_entity.type
_entity.pdbx_description
1 polymer ?
#
loop_
_entity_poly.entity_id
_entity_poly.type
_entity_poly.pdbx_seq_one_letter_code
_entity_poly.pdbx_strand_id
1 'polypeptide(L)'
;MAIPLPHTIQLLEYVHTPPRPAIDDDTRASFAAVLARDHHRCAYCGQPGARTVDHVFPKSRGGGDHYGNLVAACSDCNGRKADRTPEEADMPLLWVPRAPRTDQKRQQAIWRELAPTT
;
A
#
# COMPACT_ATOMS: atom_id res chain seq x y z
N MET A 1 33.19 11.01 -13.90
CA MET A 1 33.76 11.63 -12.68
C MET A 1 33.18 10.88 -11.49
N ALA A 2 34.01 10.29 -10.61
CA ALA A 2 33.53 9.48 -9.49
C ALA A 2 33.49 10.31 -8.20
N ILE A 3 32.38 10.30 -7.48
CA ILE A 3 32.26 10.93 -6.16
C ILE A 3 32.71 9.87 -5.13
N PRO A 4 33.80 10.10 -4.37
CA PRO A 4 34.24 9.16 -3.34
C PRO A 4 33.22 9.10 -2.21
N LEU A 5 32.96 7.89 -1.70
CA LEU A 5 32.09 7.71 -0.53
C LEU A 5 32.75 8.31 0.72
N PRO A 6 31.98 8.93 1.62
CA PRO A 6 32.52 9.40 2.88
C PRO A 6 32.97 8.22 3.74
N HIS A 7 34.14 8.33 4.36
CA HIS A 7 34.62 7.34 5.33
C HIS A 7 33.89 7.45 6.67
N THR A 8 33.42 8.66 7.00
CA THR A 8 32.73 8.97 8.26
C THR A 8 31.55 9.88 7.97
N ILE A 9 30.41 9.60 8.61
CA ILE A 9 29.25 10.48 8.66
C ILE A 9 29.18 11.05 10.08
N GLN A 10 29.22 12.38 10.21
CA GLN A 10 29.10 13.08 11.49
C GLN A 10 27.85 13.96 11.47
N LEU A 11 27.01 13.82 12.49
CA LEU A 11 25.91 14.73 12.74
C LEU A 11 26.48 16.06 13.24
N LEU A 12 26.35 17.13 12.46
CA LEU A 12 26.84 18.47 12.85
C LEU A 12 25.90 19.16 13.84
N GLU A 13 24.60 18.95 13.69
CA GLU A 13 23.57 19.53 14.53
C GLU A 13 22.38 18.59 14.69
N TYR A 14 21.73 18.65 15.85
CA TYR A 14 20.44 18.00 16.04
C TYR A 14 19.33 18.96 15.59
N VAL A 15 18.67 18.61 14.49
CA VAL A 15 17.43 19.25 14.06
C VAL A 15 16.24 18.40 14.49
N HIS A 16 15.28 19.01 15.18
CA HIS A 16 14.02 18.35 15.49
C HIS A 16 13.25 18.09 14.19
N THR A 17 13.20 16.83 13.77
CA THR A 17 12.34 16.41 12.67
C THR A 17 11.06 15.87 13.30
N PRO A 18 9.89 16.49 13.07
CA PRO A 18 8.65 15.95 13.63
C PRO A 18 8.46 14.52 13.12
N PRO A 19 8.08 13.57 13.99
CA PRO A 19 7.86 12.20 13.58
C PRO A 19 6.76 12.20 12.51
N ARG A 20 7.12 11.70 11.33
CA ARG A 20 6.13 11.44 10.30
C ARG A 20 5.42 10.15 10.74
N PRO A 21 4.09 10.14 10.90
CA PRO A 21 3.40 8.92 11.29
C PRO A 21 3.69 7.86 10.22
N ALA A 22 4.30 6.75 10.66
CA ALA A 22 4.54 5.62 9.77
C ALA A 22 3.18 5.08 9.35
N ILE A 23 2.94 5.03 8.04
CA ILE A 23 1.74 4.37 7.50
C ILE A 23 2.09 2.89 7.36
N ASP A 24 1.40 2.06 8.13
CA ASP A 24 1.55 0.60 8.16
C ASP A 24 0.23 -0.10 7.83
N ASP A 25 0.25 -1.43 7.82
CA ASP A 25 -0.88 -2.27 7.41
C ASP A 25 -2.10 -2.13 8.36
N ASP A 26 -1.87 -1.69 9.61
CA ASP A 26 -2.91 -1.46 10.63
C ASP A 26 -3.45 -0.02 10.62
N THR A 27 -2.79 0.87 9.87
CA THR A 27 -3.25 2.25 9.71
C THR A 27 -4.59 2.30 8.98
N ARG A 28 -5.54 3.06 9.53
CA ARG A 28 -6.87 3.28 8.93
C ARG A 28 -6.72 3.83 7.50
N ALA A 29 -7.36 3.17 6.55
CA ALA A 29 -7.31 3.52 5.15
C ALA A 29 -8.65 4.12 4.69
N SER A 30 -8.57 5.19 3.89
CA SER A 30 -9.75 5.75 3.26
C SER A 30 -10.07 5.01 1.95
N PHE A 31 -11.33 5.04 1.55
CA PHE A 31 -11.79 4.45 0.29
C PHE A 31 -10.95 4.91 -0.92
N ALA A 32 -10.74 6.23 -1.03
CA ALA A 32 -9.96 6.82 -2.12
C ALA A 32 -8.49 6.36 -2.09
N ALA A 33 -7.91 6.22 -0.89
CA ALA A 33 -6.52 5.76 -0.75
C ALA A 33 -6.34 4.31 -1.19
N VAL A 34 -7.29 3.43 -0.87
CA VAL A 34 -7.25 2.00 -1.30
C VAL A 34 -7.38 1.88 -2.81
N LEU A 35 -8.32 2.61 -3.44
CA LEU A 35 -8.47 2.61 -4.90
C LEU A 35 -7.20 3.10 -5.61
N ALA A 36 -6.60 4.18 -5.09
CA ALA A 36 -5.36 4.73 -5.64
C ALA A 36 -4.18 3.77 -5.45
N ARG A 37 -4.05 3.14 -4.27
CA ARG A 37 -3.02 2.14 -3.96
C ARG A 37 -3.06 0.98 -4.95
N ASP A 38 -4.26 0.47 -5.23
CA ASP A 38 -4.47 -0.70 -6.09
C ASP A 38 -4.64 -0.33 -7.57
N HIS A 39 -4.34 0.92 -7.94
CA HIS A 39 -4.41 1.42 -9.31
C HIS A 39 -5.77 1.20 -9.98
N HIS A 40 -6.86 1.28 -9.21
CA HIS A 40 -8.21 0.97 -9.67
C HIS A 40 -8.35 -0.41 -10.33
N ARG A 41 -7.52 -1.39 -9.95
CA ARG A 41 -7.64 -2.78 -10.41
C ARG A 41 -8.29 -3.63 -9.33
N CYS A 42 -9.13 -4.57 -9.75
CA CYS A 42 -9.79 -5.51 -8.85
C CYS A 42 -8.78 -6.52 -8.29
N ALA A 43 -8.71 -6.66 -6.96
CA ALA A 43 -7.80 -7.59 -6.29
C ALA A 43 -8.12 -9.07 -6.52
N TYR A 44 -9.32 -9.38 -7.01
CA TYR A 44 -9.76 -10.76 -7.29
C TYR A 44 -9.53 -11.16 -8.75
N CYS A 45 -10.01 -10.36 -9.71
CA CYS A 45 -9.93 -10.71 -11.14
C CYS A 45 -8.83 -9.96 -11.91
N GLY A 46 -8.20 -8.95 -11.31
CA GLY A 46 -7.15 -8.14 -11.94
C GLY A 46 -7.65 -7.15 -13.00
N GLN A 47 -8.94 -7.15 -13.33
CA GLN A 47 -9.46 -6.24 -14.34
C GLN A 47 -9.43 -4.78 -13.83
N PRO A 48 -9.17 -3.79 -14.71
CA PRO A 48 -9.28 -2.38 -14.36
C PRO A 48 -10.73 -1.97 -14.10
N GLY A 49 -10.93 -0.79 -13.52
CA GLY A 49 -12.26 -0.24 -13.25
C GLY A 49 -12.86 -0.66 -11.91
N ALA A 50 -12.02 -1.00 -10.94
CA ALA A 50 -12.45 -1.15 -9.55
C ALA A 50 -13.02 0.19 -9.04
N ARG A 51 -14.27 0.14 -8.60
CA ARG A 51 -15.05 1.29 -8.10
C ARG A 51 -15.58 1.06 -6.69
N THR A 52 -15.22 -0.07 -6.07
CA THR A 52 -15.58 -0.38 -4.69
C THR A 52 -14.35 -0.80 -3.91
N VAL A 53 -14.47 -0.75 -2.58
CA VAL A 53 -13.49 -1.30 -1.66
C VAL A 53 -14.18 -2.43 -0.91
N ASP A 54 -13.48 -3.54 -0.77
CA ASP A 54 -13.94 -4.74 -0.08
C ASP A 54 -13.05 -5.02 1.14
N HIS A 55 -13.65 -5.60 2.18
CA HIS A 55 -12.98 -6.05 3.39
C HIS A 55 -12.60 -7.52 3.23
N VAL A 56 -11.31 -7.83 3.17
CA VAL A 56 -10.78 -9.19 3.05
C VAL A 56 -11.34 -10.10 4.14
N PHE A 57 -11.21 -9.69 5.40
CA PHE A 57 -12.00 -10.22 6.50
C PHE A 57 -13.29 -9.38 6.63
N PRO A 58 -14.48 -9.97 6.48
CA PRO A 58 -15.75 -9.24 6.39
C PRO A 58 -16.03 -8.32 7.58
N LYS A 59 -16.56 -7.13 7.30
CA LYS A 59 -16.98 -6.17 8.34
C LYS A 59 -18.03 -6.73 9.29
N SER A 60 -18.97 -7.54 8.79
CA SER A 60 -19.99 -8.22 9.60
C SER A 60 -19.41 -9.17 10.65
N ARG A 61 -18.15 -9.60 10.48
CA ARG A 61 -17.42 -10.48 11.38
C ARG A 61 -16.32 -9.77 12.18
N GLY A 62 -16.24 -8.44 12.11
CA GLY A 62 -15.29 -7.63 12.85
C GLY A 62 -14.07 -7.14 12.06
N GLY A 63 -14.07 -7.26 10.73
CA GLY A 63 -12.98 -6.71 9.89
C GLY A 63 -12.83 -5.20 10.00
N GLY A 64 -11.58 -4.75 10.22
CA GLY A 64 -11.24 -3.34 10.36
C GLY A 64 -11.08 -2.60 9.03
N ASP A 65 -11.13 -1.26 9.10
CA ASP A 65 -10.96 -0.36 7.94
C ASP A 65 -9.47 0.05 7.77
N HIS A 66 -8.54 -0.90 7.77
CA HIS A 66 -7.10 -0.64 7.66
C HIS A 66 -6.49 -1.22 6.38
N TYR A 67 -5.31 -0.76 5.99
CA TYR A 67 -4.69 -1.13 4.71
C TYR A 67 -4.53 -2.63 4.51
N GLY A 68 -4.21 -3.38 5.57
CA GLY A 68 -4.05 -4.83 5.55
C GLY A 68 -5.35 -5.62 5.40
N ASN A 69 -6.52 -4.97 5.55
CA ASN A 69 -7.82 -5.63 5.39
C ASN A 69 -8.65 -5.09 4.21
N LEU A 70 -8.28 -3.94 3.64
CA LEU A 70 -9.04 -3.33 2.54
C LEU A 70 -8.36 -3.55 1.19
N VAL A 71 -9.15 -3.89 0.17
CA VAL A 71 -8.71 -4.04 -1.23
C VAL A 71 -9.68 -3.39 -2.21
N ALA A 72 -9.18 -2.91 -3.34
CA ALA A 72 -10.03 -2.46 -4.44
C ALA A 72 -10.69 -3.67 -5.13
N ALA A 73 -11.99 -3.56 -5.40
CA ALA A 73 -12.78 -4.60 -6.07
C ALA A 73 -13.74 -4.01 -7.10
N CYS A 74 -14.03 -4.78 -8.16
CA CYS A 74 -15.19 -4.49 -9.02
C CYS A 74 -16.49 -4.95 -8.32
N SER A 75 -17.62 -4.38 -8.72
CA SER A 75 -18.92 -4.70 -8.13
C SER A 75 -19.27 -6.19 -8.21
N ASP A 76 -18.94 -6.86 -9.31
CA ASP A 76 -19.25 -8.27 -9.52
C ASP A 76 -18.46 -9.17 -8.57
N CYS A 77 -17.14 -8.94 -8.44
CA CYS A 77 -16.30 -9.72 -7.52
C CYS A 77 -16.65 -9.42 -6.07
N ASN A 78 -16.87 -8.14 -5.72
CA ASN A 78 -17.25 -7.75 -4.37
C ASN A 78 -18.58 -8.40 -3.96
N GLY A 79 -19.59 -8.36 -4.85
CA GLY A 79 -20.88 -9.03 -4.63
C GLY A 79 -20.77 -10.55 -4.59
N ARG A 80 -19.89 -11.16 -5.41
CA ARG A 80 -19.62 -12.61 -5.35
C ARG A 80 -19.00 -12.98 -4.02
N LYS A 81 -18.01 -12.26 -3.51
CA LYS A 81 -17.40 -12.57 -2.20
C LYS A 81 -18.39 -12.35 -1.06
N ALA A 82 -19.08 -11.21 -1.05
CA ALA A 82 -20.02 -10.81 -0.01
C ALA A 82 -19.40 -10.85 1.40
N ASP A 83 -20.07 -11.47 2.36
CA ASP A 83 -19.69 -11.57 3.77
C ASP A 83 -18.80 -12.79 4.08
N ARG A 84 -18.11 -13.32 3.07
CA ARG A 84 -17.17 -14.43 3.17
C ARG A 84 -15.73 -13.97 3.09
N THR A 85 -14.80 -14.78 3.58
CA THR A 85 -13.36 -14.57 3.31
C THR A 85 -13.02 -14.97 1.86
N PRO A 86 -11.88 -14.53 1.30
CA PRO A 86 -11.39 -15.02 0.00
C PRO A 86 -11.39 -16.55 -0.11
N GLU A 87 -10.98 -17.25 0.95
CA GLU A 87 -10.91 -18.70 1.01
C GLU A 87 -12.30 -19.34 0.97
N GLU A 88 -13.23 -18.82 1.78
CA GLU A 88 -14.64 -19.28 1.80
C GLU A 88 -15.38 -19.02 0.48
N ALA A 89 -14.96 -18.00 -0.28
CA ALA A 89 -15.55 -17.66 -1.58
C ALA A 89 -14.85 -18.34 -2.77
N ASP A 90 -13.75 -19.06 -2.55
CA ASP A 90 -12.85 -19.55 -3.58
C ASP A 90 -12.41 -18.42 -4.55
N MET A 91 -11.98 -17.32 -3.94
CA MET A 91 -11.60 -16.07 -4.62
C MET A 91 -10.25 -15.59 -4.11
N PRO A 92 -9.14 -16.26 -4.46
CA PRO A 92 -7.82 -15.87 -3.98
C PRO A 92 -7.48 -14.44 -4.40
N LEU A 93 -6.84 -13.71 -3.49
CA LEU A 93 -6.32 -12.38 -3.79
C LEU A 93 -5.11 -12.49 -4.71
N LEU A 94 -5.07 -11.64 -5.73
CA LEU A 94 -3.94 -11.55 -6.66
C LEU A 94 -2.73 -10.80 -6.07
N TRP A 95 -2.93 -10.07 -4.98
CA TRP A 95 -1.87 -9.42 -4.21
C TRP A 95 -2.24 -9.30 -2.74
N VAL A 96 -1.21 -9.21 -1.90
CA VAL A 96 -1.38 -9.01 -0.47
C VAL A 96 -1.68 -7.54 -0.20
N PRO A 97 -2.81 -7.21 0.49
CA PRO A 97 -3.10 -5.85 0.92
C PRO A 97 -2.04 -5.36 1.90
N ARG A 98 -1.42 -4.21 1.58
CA ARG A 98 -0.43 -3.56 2.44
C ARG A 98 -0.59 -2.04 2.40
N ALA A 99 0.03 -1.34 3.33
CA ALA A 99 0.16 0.11 3.27
C ALA A 99 1.08 0.56 2.13
N PRO A 100 0.83 1.74 1.55
CA PRO A 100 1.71 2.32 0.55
C PRO A 100 3.08 2.69 1.18
N ARG A 101 4.16 2.10 0.65
CA ARG A 101 5.54 2.45 1.03
C ARG A 101 6.01 3.75 0.36
N THR A 102 5.43 4.88 0.75
CA THR A 102 5.77 6.20 0.19
C THR A 102 7.22 6.59 0.44
N ASP A 103 7.76 6.27 1.61
CA ASP A 103 9.15 6.57 1.97
C ASP A 103 10.16 5.82 1.10
N GLN A 104 9.90 4.56 0.80
CA GLN A 104 10.76 3.76 -0.08
C GLN A 104 10.78 4.32 -1.51
N LYS A 105 9.61 4.72 -2.05
CA LYS A 105 9.54 5.37 -3.38
C LYS A 105 10.33 6.69 -3.41
N ARG A 106 10.22 7.50 -2.36
CA ARG A 106 10.96 8.76 -2.22
C ARG A 106 12.46 8.51 -2.15
N GLN A 107 12.90 7.56 -1.33
CA GLN A 107 14.31 7.17 -1.27
C GLN A 107 14.82 6.73 -2.64
N GLN A 108 14.11 5.83 -3.33
CA GLN A 108 14.49 5.36 -4.67
C GLN A 108 14.61 6.50 -5.69
N ALA A 109 13.74 7.51 -5.65
CA ALA A 109 13.85 8.69 -6.51
C ALA A 109 15.13 9.48 -6.22
N ILE A 110 15.41 9.77 -4.94
CA ILE A 110 16.66 10.43 -4.52
C ILE A 110 17.88 9.63 -4.97
N TRP A 111 17.87 8.30 -4.79
CA TRP A 111 18.96 7.44 -5.24
C TRP A 111 19.15 7.48 -6.76
N ARG A 112 18.07 7.56 -7.55
CA ARG A 112 18.18 7.69 -9.02
C ARG A 112 18.78 9.02 -9.44
N GLU A 113 18.42 10.11 -8.77
CA GLU A 113 18.96 11.44 -9.04
C GLU A 113 20.44 11.56 -8.66
N LEU A 114 20.82 10.95 -7.53
CA LEU A 114 22.19 10.97 -7.01
C LEU A 114 23.08 9.88 -7.60
N ALA A 115 22.51 8.86 -8.24
CA ALA A 115 23.27 7.80 -8.89
C ALA A 115 24.09 8.42 -10.03
N PRO A 116 25.41 8.15 -10.09
CA PRO A 116 26.22 8.66 -11.18
C PRO A 116 25.68 8.11 -12.49
N THR A 117 25.30 9.01 -13.40
CA THR A 117 24.98 8.67 -14.79
C THR A 117 26.25 8.07 -15.39
N THR A 118 26.18 6.81 -15.81
CA THR A 118 27.27 6.15 -16.53
C THR A 118 27.48 6.83 -17.87
#